data_AF-A0A945LHF0-F1
#
_entry.id   AF-A0A945LHF0-F1
#
_cell.length_a   1.000
_cell.length_b   1.000
_cell.length_c   1.000
_cell.angle_alpha   90.00
_cell.angle_beta   90.00
_cell.angle_gamma   90.00
#
_symmetry.space_group_name_H-M   'P 1'
#
loop_
_entity.id
_entity.type
_entity.pdbx_description
1 polymer ?
#
loop_
_entity_poly.entity_id
_entity_poly.type
_entity_poly.pdbx_seq_one_letter_code
_entity_poly.pdbx_strand_id
1 'polypeptide(L)'
;MQVISDSERAGTEVVFEQENEHWIGNKAINIAGITEAAMCTRLSDYYDFPARRTVGRLMRQYLDEYGLSALELAFDASHLKLLENNEKLFPRAVQRVAGLQAKETETNQVQWADEIFSAITQVREHAGDTTAADEFAGVIKTQGLDAVIDRVGLSVPRQGREVAVRFGLARYLKDAADWNGKLELLARLGDGDLSDPSRRHLDEAMAEMVDGAAAIMELLGGQPDMGTANRVIMKLAAGRCPVPKKPISPIEAVSGTLARHALPLTRGVLYDRAALEIGGRAR
;
A
#
# COMPACT_ATOMS: atom_id res chain seq x y z
N MET A 1 27.96 -3.10 13.20
CA MET A 1 28.97 -4.12 13.52
C MET A 1 29.39 -3.91 14.96
N GLN A 2 28.94 -4.79 15.87
CA GLN A 2 29.37 -4.76 17.26
C GLN A 2 29.82 -6.17 17.60
N VAL A 3 31.13 -6.33 17.82
CA VAL A 3 31.73 -7.60 18.19
C VAL A 3 31.77 -7.62 19.71
N ILE A 4 31.04 -8.55 20.33
CA ILE A 4 31.14 -8.81 21.76
C ILE A 4 32.03 -10.05 21.89
N SER A 5 33.26 -9.85 22.34
CA SER A 5 34.15 -10.95 22.72
C SER A 5 33.97 -11.23 24.20
N ASP A 6 33.70 -12.49 24.55
CA ASP A 6 33.80 -12.98 25.92
C ASP A 6 34.90 -14.03 25.97
N SER A 7 35.87 -13.84 26.86
CA SER A 7 37.09 -14.66 26.93
C SER A 7 37.10 -15.46 28.21
N GLU A 8 36.78 -16.75 28.09
CA GLU A 8 37.28 -17.75 29.03
C GLU A 8 38.23 -18.73 28.34
N ARG A 9 39.24 -19.11 29.12
CA ARG A 9 40.51 -19.72 28.68
C ARG A 9 40.34 -21.04 27.91
N ALA A 10 41.27 -21.22 26.98
CA ALA A 10 41.65 -22.43 26.26
C ALA A 10 40.79 -22.80 25.03
N GLY A 11 41.14 -22.16 23.90
CA GLY A 11 41.34 -22.88 22.64
C GLY A 11 40.08 -23.29 21.86
N THR A 12 39.17 -22.36 21.60
CA THR A 12 38.40 -22.29 20.33
C THR A 12 37.65 -20.97 20.31
N GLU A 13 37.96 -20.12 19.33
CA GLU A 13 37.22 -18.88 19.09
C GLU A 13 35.91 -19.25 18.38
N VAL A 14 34.81 -19.30 19.13
CA VAL A 14 33.48 -19.47 18.54
C VAL A 14 32.97 -18.08 18.19
N VAL A 15 33.16 -17.68 16.94
CA VAL A 15 32.51 -16.50 16.38
C VAL A 15 31.04 -16.84 16.17
N PHE A 16 30.19 -16.40 17.09
CA PHE A 16 28.75 -16.39 16.85
C PHE A 16 28.46 -15.26 15.87
N GLU A 17 28.28 -15.62 14.60
CA GLU A 17 27.69 -14.73 13.61
C GLU A 17 26.19 -14.65 13.93
N GLN A 18 25.81 -13.65 14.74
CA GLN A 18 24.41 -13.29 14.89
C GLN A 18 23.97 -12.77 13.52
N GLU A 19 23.13 -13.55 12.83
CA GLU A 19 22.45 -13.09 11.64
C GLU A 19 21.82 -11.74 11.98
N ASN A 20 22.26 -10.70 11.26
CA ASN A 20 21.61 -9.41 11.30
C ASN A 20 20.23 -9.59 10.65
N GLU A 21 19.27 -10.08 11.43
CA GLU A 21 17.89 -9.65 11.30
C GLU A 21 17.96 -8.13 11.13
N HIS A 22 17.54 -7.64 9.96
CA HIS A 22 17.57 -6.22 9.65
C HIS A 22 16.47 -5.55 10.50
N TRP A 23 16.79 -5.33 11.78
CA TRP A 23 15.96 -4.70 12.79
C TRP A 23 16.01 -3.19 12.57
N ILE A 24 15.05 -2.66 11.81
CA ILE A 24 14.55 -1.31 12.06
C ILE A 24 13.26 -1.53 12.87
N GLY A 25 13.24 -1.05 14.10
CA GLY A 25 12.10 -1.17 15.03
C GLY A 25 12.10 -2.42 15.92
N ASN A 26 12.28 -2.24 17.23
CA ASN A 26 12.32 -3.28 18.26
C ASN A 26 10.93 -3.89 18.59
N LYS A 27 10.01 -3.95 17.62
CA LYS A 27 8.60 -4.35 17.82
C LYS A 27 8.23 -5.46 16.84
N ALA A 28 7.69 -6.56 17.36
CA ALA A 28 7.19 -7.66 16.55
C ALA A 28 6.04 -7.17 15.63
N ILE A 29 6.28 -7.16 14.32
CA ILE A 29 5.27 -6.89 13.31
C ILE A 29 4.25 -8.04 13.31
N ASN A 30 2.96 -7.70 13.40
CA ASN A 30 1.86 -8.65 13.36
C ASN A 30 0.86 -8.31 12.25
N ILE A 31 0.13 -9.33 11.79
CA ILE A 31 -1.03 -9.14 10.92
C ILE A 31 -2.21 -8.57 11.71
N ALA A 32 -3.03 -7.75 11.05
CA ALA A 32 -4.28 -7.24 11.60
C ALA A 32 -5.44 -8.25 11.43
N GLY A 33 -6.50 -8.05 12.21
CA GLY A 33 -7.75 -8.78 12.02
C GLY A 33 -8.49 -8.27 10.78
N ILE A 34 -8.75 -9.15 9.82
CA ILE A 34 -9.64 -8.89 8.67
C ILE A 34 -10.79 -9.89 8.68
N THR A 35 -11.99 -9.50 8.23
CA THR A 35 -13.17 -10.38 8.20
C THR A 35 -13.52 -10.91 6.82
N GLU A 36 -12.92 -10.32 5.79
CA GLU A 36 -13.13 -10.61 4.38
C GLU A 36 -11.79 -10.49 3.64
N ALA A 37 -11.68 -11.17 2.51
CA ALA A 37 -10.52 -11.11 1.64
C ALA A 37 -10.98 -11.18 0.17
N ALA A 38 -10.23 -10.55 -0.73
CA ALA A 38 -10.51 -10.61 -2.16
C ALA A 38 -10.37 -12.04 -2.70
N MET A 39 -11.23 -12.41 -3.66
CA MET A 39 -11.13 -13.66 -4.39
C MET A 39 -10.23 -13.44 -5.62
N CYS A 40 -9.01 -13.97 -5.57
CA CYS A 40 -8.05 -13.88 -6.66
C CYS A 40 -7.99 -15.23 -7.36
N THR A 41 -8.44 -15.31 -8.61
CA THR A 41 -8.49 -16.56 -9.40
C THR A 41 -7.46 -16.58 -10.53
N ARG A 42 -6.94 -15.41 -10.89
CA ARG A 42 -5.91 -15.21 -11.91
C ARG A 42 -4.81 -14.31 -11.36
N LEU A 43 -3.62 -14.39 -11.94
CA LEU A 43 -2.48 -13.58 -11.51
C LEU A 43 -2.78 -12.06 -11.54
N SER A 44 -3.54 -11.59 -12.54
CA SER A 44 -3.95 -10.18 -12.63
C SER A 44 -4.77 -9.69 -11.44
N ASP A 45 -5.58 -10.59 -10.85
CA ASP A 45 -6.49 -10.24 -9.76
C ASP A 45 -5.70 -9.81 -8.49
N TYR A 46 -4.49 -10.34 -8.29
CA TYR A 46 -3.58 -9.97 -7.19
C TYR A 46 -3.10 -8.52 -7.28
N TYR A 47 -3.11 -7.93 -8.48
CA TYR A 47 -2.76 -6.53 -8.69
C TYR A 47 -3.97 -5.60 -8.62
N ASP A 48 -5.21 -6.11 -8.57
CA ASP A 48 -6.41 -5.28 -8.56
C ASP A 48 -6.70 -4.71 -7.16
N PHE A 49 -7.43 -3.60 -7.12
CA PHE A 49 -7.71 -2.88 -5.89
C PHE A 49 -8.27 -3.73 -4.74
N PRO A 50 -9.21 -4.68 -4.93
CA PRO A 50 -9.69 -5.52 -3.85
C PRO A 50 -8.57 -6.34 -3.16
N ALA A 51 -7.65 -6.90 -3.94
CA ALA A 51 -6.52 -7.65 -3.41
C ALA A 51 -5.57 -6.73 -2.64
N ARG A 52 -5.23 -5.58 -3.23
CA ARG A 52 -4.36 -4.59 -2.57
C ARG A 52 -4.99 -4.01 -1.29
N ARG A 53 -6.31 -3.80 -1.25
CA ARG A 53 -7.03 -3.39 -0.03
C ARG A 53 -6.99 -4.48 1.04
N THR A 54 -7.11 -5.75 0.64
CA THR A 54 -6.97 -6.90 1.56
C THR A 54 -5.57 -6.91 2.19
N VAL A 55 -4.52 -6.85 1.36
CA VAL A 55 -3.12 -6.76 1.82
C VAL A 55 -2.91 -5.53 2.68
N GLY A 56 -3.44 -4.38 2.25
CA GLY A 56 -3.38 -3.12 2.96
C GLY A 56 -3.90 -3.22 4.39
N ARG A 57 -5.04 -3.88 4.59
CA ARG A 57 -5.62 -4.05 5.93
C ARG A 57 -4.87 -5.09 6.74
N LEU A 58 -4.62 -6.26 6.15
CA LEU A 58 -3.97 -7.39 6.82
C LEU A 58 -2.53 -7.06 7.26
N MET A 59 -1.75 -6.42 6.39
CA MET A 59 -0.31 -6.19 6.55
C MET A 59 -0.01 -4.79 7.05
N ARG A 60 -0.96 -4.12 7.71
CA ARG A 60 -0.87 -2.69 8.02
C ARG A 60 0.38 -2.32 8.81
N GLN A 61 0.75 -3.10 9.82
CA GLN A 61 1.96 -2.84 10.60
C GLN A 61 3.24 -2.92 9.76
N TYR A 62 3.32 -3.90 8.85
CA TYR A 62 4.48 -4.05 7.95
C TYR A 62 4.56 -2.86 6.98
N LEU A 63 3.44 -2.53 6.35
CA LEU A 63 3.35 -1.43 5.40
C LEU A 63 3.73 -0.09 6.04
N ASP A 64 3.24 0.18 7.24
CA ASP A 64 3.55 1.44 7.94
C ASP A 64 5.01 1.48 8.43
N GLU A 65 5.59 0.36 8.88
CA GLU A 65 7.01 0.29 9.30
C GLU A 65 7.99 0.62 8.17
N TYR A 66 7.70 0.13 6.96
CA TYR A 66 8.51 0.39 5.77
C TYR A 66 8.03 1.59 4.94
N GLY A 67 6.97 2.27 5.38
CA GLY A 67 6.37 3.38 4.64
C GLY A 67 5.88 3.00 3.25
N LEU A 68 5.39 1.78 3.03
CA LEU A 68 4.96 1.25 1.72
C LEU A 68 3.44 1.17 1.62
N SER A 69 2.88 1.53 0.46
CA SER A 69 1.53 1.13 0.09
C SER A 69 1.50 -0.35 -0.37
N ALA A 70 0.31 -0.97 -0.39
CA ALA A 70 0.14 -2.32 -0.94
C ALA A 70 0.36 -2.33 -2.48
N LEU A 71 0.05 -1.23 -3.15
CA LEU A 71 0.43 -0.97 -4.54
C LEU A 71 1.94 -1.05 -4.72
N GLU A 72 2.72 -0.33 -3.89
CA GLU A 72 4.18 -0.40 -3.97
C GLU A 72 4.72 -1.79 -3.62
N LEU A 73 4.19 -2.43 -2.59
CA LEU A 73 4.61 -3.78 -2.20
C LEU A 73 4.41 -4.80 -3.34
N ALA A 74 3.31 -4.71 -4.09
CA ALA A 74 3.04 -5.62 -5.21
C ALA A 74 4.08 -5.54 -6.35
N PHE A 75 4.89 -4.48 -6.36
CA PHE A 75 5.89 -4.18 -7.38
C PHE A 75 7.31 -3.95 -6.81
N ASP A 76 7.54 -4.31 -5.55
CA ASP A 76 8.85 -4.21 -4.91
C ASP A 76 9.41 -5.61 -4.60
N ALA A 77 10.22 -6.14 -5.53
CA ALA A 77 10.79 -7.48 -5.43
C ALA A 77 11.64 -7.66 -4.16
N SER A 78 12.31 -6.61 -3.67
CA SER A 78 13.13 -6.66 -2.47
C SER A 78 12.27 -6.82 -1.22
N HIS A 79 11.19 -6.02 -1.08
CA HIS A 79 10.27 -6.14 0.04
C HIS A 79 9.40 -7.39 -0.02
N LEU A 80 9.03 -7.88 -1.21
CA LEU A 80 8.36 -9.17 -1.36
C LEU A 80 9.29 -10.30 -0.89
N LYS A 81 10.57 -10.28 -1.28
CA LYS A 81 11.55 -11.27 -0.84
C LYS A 81 11.80 -11.21 0.66
N LEU A 82 11.89 -10.01 1.24
CA LEU A 82 12.02 -9.80 2.68
C LEU A 82 10.80 -10.36 3.44
N LEU A 83 9.59 -10.10 2.94
CA LEU A 83 8.36 -10.61 3.52
C LEU A 83 8.32 -12.14 3.47
N GLU A 84 8.63 -12.74 2.32
CA GLU A 84 8.63 -14.20 2.15
C GLU A 84 9.64 -14.93 3.03
N ASN A 85 10.80 -14.30 3.30
CA ASN A 85 11.80 -14.84 4.21
C ASN A 85 11.36 -14.78 5.69
N ASN A 86 10.29 -14.06 6.02
CA ASN A 86 9.77 -14.02 7.39
C ASN A 86 8.93 -15.27 7.71
N GLU A 87 9.55 -16.25 8.37
CA GLU A 87 8.97 -17.56 8.68
C GLU A 87 7.69 -17.53 9.53
N LYS A 88 7.40 -16.41 10.22
CA LYS A 88 6.21 -16.27 11.07
C LYS A 88 5.13 -15.42 10.40
N LEU A 89 5.51 -14.22 9.95
CA LEU A 89 4.56 -13.23 9.46
C LEU A 89 3.91 -13.68 8.16
N PHE A 90 4.71 -14.16 7.21
CA PHE A 90 4.24 -14.47 5.86
C PHE A 90 3.32 -15.69 5.81
N PRO A 91 3.66 -16.86 6.39
CA PRO A 91 2.74 -17.98 6.44
C PRO A 91 1.44 -17.64 7.18
N ARG A 92 1.51 -16.86 8.28
CA ARG A 92 0.29 -16.43 8.99
C ARG A 92 -0.62 -15.54 8.14
N ALA A 93 -0.04 -14.63 7.34
CA ALA A 93 -0.79 -13.78 6.43
C ALA A 93 -1.49 -14.62 5.33
N VAL A 94 -0.74 -15.51 4.68
CA VAL A 94 -1.29 -16.41 3.65
C VAL A 94 -2.41 -17.28 4.22
N GLN A 95 -2.18 -17.92 5.36
CA GLN A 95 -3.19 -18.76 6.01
C GLN A 95 -4.44 -17.96 6.42
N ARG A 96 -4.30 -16.69 6.82
CA ARG A 96 -5.45 -15.85 7.15
C ARG A 96 -6.32 -15.58 5.93
N VAL A 97 -5.72 -15.23 4.79
CA VAL A 97 -6.43 -14.98 3.53
C VAL A 97 -7.07 -16.26 3.01
N ALA A 98 -6.29 -17.36 2.94
CA ALA A 98 -6.76 -18.65 2.49
C ALA A 98 -7.96 -19.16 3.31
N GLY A 99 -7.93 -19.00 4.64
CA GLY A 99 -9.04 -19.41 5.50
C GLY A 99 -10.32 -18.60 5.27
N LEU A 100 -10.21 -17.33 4.90
CA LEU A 100 -11.37 -16.49 4.54
C LEU A 100 -11.94 -16.90 3.17
N GLN A 101 -11.08 -17.16 2.19
CA GLN A 101 -11.48 -17.61 0.85
C GLN A 101 -12.12 -19.00 0.87
N ALA A 102 -11.53 -19.93 1.64
CA ALA A 102 -12.08 -21.27 1.85
C ALA A 102 -13.47 -21.23 2.50
N LYS A 103 -13.67 -20.35 3.49
CA LYS A 103 -14.98 -20.17 4.13
C LYS A 103 -16.03 -19.64 3.16
N GLU A 104 -15.69 -18.65 2.35
CA GLU A 104 -16.61 -18.04 1.38
C GLU A 104 -17.00 -19.00 0.26
N THR A 105 -16.05 -19.83 -0.19
CA THR A 105 -16.24 -20.75 -1.32
C THR A 105 -16.61 -22.17 -0.90
N GLU A 106 -16.68 -22.45 0.40
CA GLU A 106 -16.88 -23.79 0.97
C GLU A 106 -15.86 -24.82 0.44
N THR A 107 -14.61 -24.38 0.22
CA THR A 107 -13.52 -25.22 -0.31
C THR A 107 -12.38 -25.42 0.70
N ASN A 108 -11.31 -26.09 0.28
CA ASN A 108 -10.18 -26.43 1.14
C ASN A 108 -9.20 -25.24 1.30
N GLN A 109 -8.94 -24.84 2.54
CA GLN A 109 -7.95 -23.81 2.89
C GLN A 109 -6.53 -24.12 2.40
N VAL A 110 -6.12 -25.40 2.39
CA VAL A 110 -4.78 -25.79 1.92
C VAL A 110 -4.60 -25.45 0.45
N GLN A 111 -5.61 -25.72 -0.38
CA GLN A 111 -5.57 -25.39 -1.81
C GLN A 111 -5.40 -23.88 -2.03
N TRP A 112 -6.18 -23.05 -1.33
CA TRP A 112 -6.04 -21.60 -1.42
C TRP A 112 -4.67 -21.11 -0.98
N ALA A 113 -4.11 -21.68 0.10
CA ALA A 113 -2.78 -21.31 0.57
C ALA A 113 -1.71 -21.61 -0.49
N ASP A 114 -1.76 -22.79 -1.12
CA ASP A 114 -0.82 -23.18 -2.18
C ASP A 114 -0.95 -22.28 -3.41
N GLU A 115 -2.19 -21.93 -3.81
CA GLU A 115 -2.45 -21.00 -4.91
C GLU A 115 -1.88 -19.60 -4.62
N ILE A 116 -2.05 -19.10 -3.39
CA ILE A 116 -1.49 -17.80 -2.98
C ILE A 116 0.04 -17.84 -2.98
N PHE A 117 0.67 -18.89 -2.43
CA PHE A 117 2.14 -19.01 -2.44
C PHE A 117 2.70 -19.02 -3.88
N SER A 118 2.05 -19.76 -4.78
CA SER A 118 2.42 -19.80 -6.20
C SER A 118 2.26 -18.44 -6.87
N ALA A 119 1.15 -17.74 -6.59
CA ALA A 119 0.90 -16.42 -7.16
C ALA A 119 1.91 -15.37 -6.66
N ILE A 120 2.24 -15.36 -5.36
CA ILE A 120 3.21 -14.39 -4.80
C ILE A 120 4.61 -14.60 -5.38
N THR A 121 5.00 -15.85 -5.62
CA THR A 121 6.25 -16.16 -6.35
C THR A 121 6.28 -15.51 -7.73
N GLN A 122 5.19 -15.65 -8.50
CA GLN A 122 5.06 -15.04 -9.83
C GLN A 122 5.01 -13.50 -9.77
N VAL A 123 4.34 -12.93 -8.75
CA VAL A 123 4.30 -11.48 -8.52
C VAL A 123 5.71 -10.94 -8.26
N ARG A 124 6.49 -11.60 -7.39
CA ARG A 124 7.88 -11.20 -7.09
C ARG A 124 8.76 -11.29 -8.34
N GLU A 125 8.66 -12.35 -9.12
CA GLU A 125 9.42 -12.49 -10.37
C GLU A 125 9.11 -11.36 -11.35
N HIS A 126 7.83 -11.01 -11.51
CA HIS A 126 7.41 -9.90 -12.36
C HIS A 126 7.90 -8.54 -11.83
N ALA A 127 7.92 -8.33 -10.52
CA ALA A 127 8.44 -7.12 -9.89
C ALA A 127 9.96 -6.92 -10.08
N GLY A 128 10.69 -7.94 -10.56
CA GLY A 128 12.13 -7.88 -10.78
C GLY A 128 12.57 -7.11 -12.03
N ASP A 129 11.72 -7.02 -13.06
CA ASP A 129 12.02 -6.25 -14.28
C ASP A 129 11.39 -4.85 -14.20
N THR A 130 12.19 -3.86 -13.78
CA THR A 130 11.70 -2.49 -13.57
C THR A 130 11.86 -1.59 -14.80
N THR A 131 12.51 -2.05 -15.86
CA THR A 131 12.98 -1.18 -16.96
C THR A 131 11.84 -0.37 -17.59
N ALA A 132 10.76 -1.06 -17.99
CA ALA A 132 9.59 -0.41 -18.57
C ALA A 132 8.83 0.42 -17.53
N ALA A 133 8.76 -0.05 -16.28
CA ALA A 133 8.07 0.66 -15.21
C ALA A 133 8.76 1.98 -14.83
N ASP A 134 10.09 2.03 -14.91
CA ASP A 134 10.88 3.25 -14.71
C ASP A 134 10.63 4.28 -15.84
N GLU A 135 10.52 3.82 -17.10
CA GLU A 135 10.08 4.68 -18.21
C GLU A 135 8.68 5.24 -17.93
N PHE A 136 7.73 4.37 -17.55
CA PHE A 136 6.36 4.77 -17.27
C PHE A 136 6.26 5.75 -16.09
N ALA A 137 7.04 5.56 -15.03
CA ALA A 137 7.13 6.51 -13.93
C ALA A 137 7.64 7.89 -14.40
N GLY A 138 8.62 7.91 -15.32
CA GLY A 138 9.09 9.13 -15.98
C GLY A 138 8.01 9.84 -16.79
N VAL A 139 7.17 9.09 -17.50
CA VAL A 139 6.00 9.62 -18.22
C VAL A 139 4.98 10.19 -17.23
N ILE A 140 4.63 9.47 -16.17
CA ILE A 140 3.71 9.96 -15.11
C ILE A 140 4.22 11.28 -14.53
N LYS A 141 5.51 11.34 -14.18
CA LYS A 141 6.13 12.51 -13.58
C LYS A 141 6.10 13.76 -14.46
N THR A 142 6.21 13.59 -15.77
CA THR A 142 6.36 14.71 -16.72
C THR A 142 5.07 15.08 -17.45
N GLN A 143 4.17 14.12 -17.64
CA GLN A 143 3.00 14.26 -18.51
C GLN A 143 1.69 13.77 -17.88
N GLY A 144 1.74 13.15 -16.69
CA GLY A 144 0.56 12.72 -15.95
C GLY A 144 0.01 11.35 -16.34
N LEU A 145 -1.14 10.99 -15.77
CA LEU A 145 -1.71 9.65 -15.87
C LEU A 145 -2.27 9.33 -17.26
N ASP A 146 -2.88 10.29 -17.94
CA ASP A 146 -3.44 10.06 -19.28
C ASP A 146 -2.33 9.68 -20.27
N ALA A 147 -1.18 10.37 -20.20
CA ALA A 147 -0.04 10.10 -21.05
C ALA A 147 0.59 8.71 -20.82
N VAL A 148 0.64 8.23 -19.57
CA VAL A 148 1.19 6.88 -19.31
C VAL A 148 0.23 5.80 -19.81
N ILE A 149 -1.08 6.02 -19.71
CA ILE A 149 -2.09 5.08 -20.21
C ILE A 149 -1.99 4.97 -21.74
N ASP A 150 -1.84 6.10 -22.44
CA ASP A 150 -1.61 6.12 -23.88
C ASP A 150 -0.30 5.42 -24.25
N ARG A 151 0.80 5.72 -23.54
CA ARG A 151 2.09 5.08 -23.76
C ARG A 151 2.02 3.57 -23.61
N VAL A 152 1.44 3.08 -22.52
CA VAL A 152 1.22 1.66 -22.26
C VAL A 152 0.29 1.05 -23.32
N GLY A 153 -0.70 1.80 -23.79
CA GLY A 153 -1.60 1.41 -24.88
C GLY A 153 -0.89 1.13 -26.20
N LEU A 154 0.27 1.75 -26.44
CA LEU A 154 1.07 1.58 -27.64
C LEU A 154 2.12 0.47 -27.51
N SER A 155 2.66 0.24 -26.31
CA SER A 155 3.82 -0.64 -26.09
C SER A 155 3.51 -1.97 -25.39
N VAL A 156 2.36 -2.10 -24.72
CA VAL A 156 2.02 -3.28 -23.91
C VAL A 156 0.80 -4.03 -24.48
N PRO A 157 0.84 -5.38 -24.56
CA PRO A 157 -0.32 -6.18 -24.91
C PRO A 157 -1.51 -5.91 -24.00
N ARG A 158 -2.74 -5.97 -24.55
CA ARG A 158 -3.97 -5.58 -23.86
C ARG A 158 -4.12 -6.22 -22.47
N GLN A 159 -3.74 -7.50 -22.30
CA GLN A 159 -3.87 -8.21 -21.03
C GLN A 159 -2.97 -7.65 -19.91
N GLY A 160 -1.86 -6.97 -20.23
CA GLY A 160 -0.88 -6.48 -19.25
C GLY A 160 -0.96 -4.99 -18.95
N ARG A 161 -1.82 -4.23 -19.65
CA ARG A 161 -1.82 -2.76 -19.60
C ARG A 161 -2.12 -2.20 -18.21
N GLU A 162 -3.16 -2.72 -17.56
CA GLU A 162 -3.56 -2.28 -16.22
C GLU A 162 -2.43 -2.50 -15.19
N VAL A 163 -1.76 -3.66 -15.29
CA VAL A 163 -0.62 -3.99 -14.41
C VAL A 163 0.56 -3.08 -14.70
N ALA A 164 0.85 -2.79 -15.97
CA ALA A 164 1.94 -1.89 -16.37
C ALA A 164 1.73 -0.44 -15.89
N VAL A 165 0.52 0.11 -15.98
CA VAL A 165 0.19 1.44 -15.46
C VAL A 165 0.38 1.48 -13.94
N ARG A 166 -0.11 0.45 -13.23
CA ARG A 166 0.05 0.34 -11.77
C ARG A 166 1.52 0.21 -11.35
N PHE A 167 2.32 -0.54 -12.10
CA PHE A 167 3.76 -0.65 -11.85
C PHE A 167 4.45 0.70 -12.05
N GLY A 168 4.17 1.41 -13.15
CA GLY A 168 4.66 2.77 -13.35
C GLY A 168 4.26 3.72 -12.21
N LEU A 169 3.02 3.63 -11.73
CA LEU A 169 2.54 4.43 -10.60
C LEU A 169 3.26 4.07 -9.28
N ALA A 170 3.47 2.79 -8.99
CA ALA A 170 4.26 2.34 -7.84
C ALA A 170 5.69 2.88 -7.89
N ARG A 171 6.34 2.83 -9.06
CA ARG A 171 7.68 3.40 -9.28
C ARG A 171 7.70 4.91 -9.12
N TYR A 172 6.66 5.61 -9.59
CA TYR A 172 6.52 7.06 -9.40
C TYR A 172 6.41 7.47 -7.92
N LEU A 173 5.80 6.63 -7.08
CA LEU A 173 5.62 6.89 -5.65
C LEU A 173 6.84 6.54 -4.79
N LYS A 174 7.71 5.66 -5.28
CA LYS A 174 8.83 5.07 -4.52
C LYS A 174 9.79 6.10 -3.92
N ASP A 175 9.98 7.24 -4.58
CA ASP A 175 10.94 8.28 -4.16
C ASP A 175 10.38 9.23 -3.08
N ALA A 176 9.10 9.11 -2.71
CA ALA A 176 8.53 9.91 -1.63
C ALA A 176 9.00 9.41 -0.27
N ALA A 177 9.47 10.34 0.57
CA ALA A 177 10.07 10.03 1.87
C ALA A 177 9.07 9.52 2.92
N ASP A 178 7.82 9.98 2.85
CA ASP A 178 6.76 9.71 3.83
C ASP A 178 5.36 9.67 3.18
N TRP A 179 4.32 9.45 3.99
CA TRP A 179 2.95 9.36 3.49
C TRP A 179 2.45 10.68 2.92
N ASN A 180 2.83 11.79 3.54
CA ASN A 180 2.52 13.13 3.04
C ASN A 180 3.13 13.35 1.65
N GLY A 181 4.40 13.00 1.44
CA GLY A 181 5.04 13.09 0.14
C GLY A 181 4.29 12.29 -0.93
N LYS A 182 3.85 11.07 -0.60
CA LYS A 182 3.06 10.22 -1.52
C LYS A 182 1.70 10.81 -1.84
N LEU A 183 0.97 11.27 -0.83
CA LEU A 183 -0.33 11.92 -1.00
C LEU A 183 -0.22 13.24 -1.77
N GLU A 184 0.88 13.97 -1.61
CA GLU A 184 1.16 15.17 -2.39
C GLU A 184 1.42 14.84 -3.87
N LEU A 185 2.22 13.81 -4.17
CA LEU A 185 2.44 13.34 -5.53
C LEU A 185 1.12 12.91 -6.19
N LEU A 186 0.28 12.13 -5.50
CA LEU A 186 -1.04 11.75 -6.01
C LEU A 186 -1.95 12.98 -6.21
N ALA A 187 -1.96 13.92 -5.26
CA ALA A 187 -2.77 15.13 -5.38
C ALA A 187 -2.38 15.96 -6.62
N ARG A 188 -1.07 16.08 -6.90
CA ARG A 188 -0.55 16.73 -8.11
C ARG A 188 -0.97 16.04 -9.40
N LEU A 189 -1.05 14.70 -9.43
CA LEU A 189 -1.60 13.97 -10.58
C LEU A 189 -3.10 14.27 -10.81
N GLY A 190 -3.80 14.74 -9.77
CA GLY A 190 -5.17 15.24 -9.86
C GLY A 190 -5.28 16.69 -10.34
N ASP A 191 -4.17 17.35 -10.68
CA ASP A 191 -4.19 18.72 -11.18
C ASP A 191 -4.64 18.79 -12.64
N GLY A 192 -5.86 19.30 -12.84
CA GLY A 192 -6.48 19.44 -14.16
C GLY A 192 -7.53 18.37 -14.42
N ASP A 193 -7.92 18.24 -15.68
CA ASP A 193 -8.85 17.22 -16.13
C ASP A 193 -8.15 15.87 -16.25
N LEU A 194 -8.88 14.79 -15.96
CA LEU A 194 -8.41 13.42 -16.09
C LEU A 194 -9.36 12.63 -16.98
N SER A 195 -8.88 11.61 -17.68
CA SER A 195 -9.76 10.59 -18.25
C SER A 195 -10.37 9.70 -17.16
N ASP A 196 -11.41 8.92 -17.51
CA ASP A 196 -12.00 7.92 -16.59
C ASP A 196 -10.98 6.86 -16.13
N PRO A 197 -10.14 6.28 -17.01
CA PRO A 197 -9.06 5.39 -16.59
C PRO A 197 -8.08 6.04 -15.59
N SER A 198 -7.62 7.27 -15.87
CA SER A 198 -6.71 7.98 -14.98
C SER A 198 -7.33 8.28 -13.62
N ARG A 199 -8.58 8.73 -13.59
CA ARG A 199 -9.34 8.92 -12.36
C ARG A 199 -9.41 7.64 -11.53
N ARG A 200 -9.62 6.48 -12.17
CA ARG A 200 -9.70 5.19 -11.47
C ARG A 200 -8.36 4.84 -10.80
N HIS A 201 -7.24 4.95 -11.51
CA HIS A 201 -5.93 4.66 -10.92
C HIS A 201 -5.59 5.61 -9.77
N LEU A 202 -5.91 6.90 -9.92
CA LEU A 202 -5.75 7.89 -8.86
C LEU A 202 -6.63 7.56 -7.65
N ASP A 203 -7.91 7.25 -7.87
CA ASP A 203 -8.86 6.91 -6.80
C ASP A 203 -8.41 5.66 -6.04
N GLU A 204 -8.03 4.60 -6.74
CA GLU A 204 -7.55 3.37 -6.11
C GLU A 204 -6.29 3.61 -5.25
N ALA A 205 -5.32 4.36 -5.76
CA ALA A 205 -4.07 4.63 -5.03
C ALA A 205 -4.31 5.53 -3.81
N MET A 206 -5.11 6.59 -3.96
CA MET A 206 -5.47 7.47 -2.85
C MET A 206 -6.28 6.73 -1.79
N ALA A 207 -7.28 5.93 -2.20
CA ALA A 207 -8.13 5.15 -1.30
C ALA A 207 -7.31 4.18 -0.44
N GLU A 208 -6.33 3.52 -1.03
CA GLU A 208 -5.45 2.59 -0.33
C GLU A 208 -4.59 3.29 0.74
N MET A 209 -4.04 4.46 0.43
CA MET A 209 -3.24 5.24 1.38
C MET A 209 -4.10 5.75 2.54
N VAL A 210 -5.26 6.33 2.27
CA VAL A 210 -6.13 6.89 3.31
C VAL A 210 -6.87 5.82 4.15
N ASP A 211 -6.84 4.55 3.73
CA ASP A 211 -7.31 3.42 4.55
C ASP A 211 -6.35 3.18 5.74
N GLY A 212 -5.06 3.49 5.58
CA GLY A 212 -4.02 3.37 6.61
C GLY A 212 -4.13 4.42 7.71
N ALA A 213 -3.94 4.01 8.97
CA ALA A 213 -4.00 4.93 10.11
C ALA A 213 -2.81 5.90 10.14
N ALA A 214 -1.60 5.41 9.87
CA ALA A 214 -0.39 6.25 9.85
C ALA A 214 -0.54 7.40 8.85
N ALA A 215 -0.87 7.09 7.58
CA ALA A 215 -1.06 8.09 6.53
C ALA A 215 -2.13 9.13 6.87
N ILE A 216 -3.28 8.72 7.42
CA ILE A 216 -4.32 9.68 7.84
C ILE A 216 -3.85 10.56 9.00
N MET A 217 -3.21 10.00 10.03
CA MET A 217 -2.73 10.80 11.15
C MET A 217 -1.68 11.82 10.70
N GLU A 218 -0.78 11.40 9.81
CA GLU A 218 0.23 12.26 9.20
C GLU A 218 -0.40 13.38 8.36
N LEU A 219 -1.39 13.04 7.53
CA LEU A 219 -2.14 14.00 6.72
C LEU A 219 -2.90 15.02 7.57
N LEU A 220 -3.49 14.58 8.68
CA LEU A 220 -4.24 15.45 9.59
C LEU A 220 -3.32 16.39 10.39
N GLY A 221 -2.01 16.12 10.47
CA GLY A 221 -1.04 16.98 11.15
C GLY A 221 -1.25 17.10 12.67
N GLY A 222 -1.86 16.08 13.28
CA GLY A 222 -2.27 16.11 14.69
C GLY A 222 -3.57 16.85 14.94
N GLN A 223 -4.43 16.30 15.80
CA GLN A 223 -5.75 16.83 16.12
C GLN A 223 -5.96 16.86 17.64
N PRO A 224 -6.68 17.86 18.17
CA PRO A 224 -6.84 18.02 19.62
C PRO A 224 -7.63 16.88 20.27
N ASP A 225 -8.56 16.29 19.52
CA ASP A 225 -9.43 15.21 19.97
C ASP A 225 -9.98 14.42 18.77
N MET A 226 -10.49 13.22 19.04
CA MET A 226 -11.06 12.32 18.04
C MET A 226 -12.29 12.90 17.33
N GLY A 227 -13.11 13.70 18.03
CA GLY A 227 -14.28 14.33 17.43
C GLY A 227 -13.89 15.40 16.40
N THR A 228 -12.84 16.17 16.69
CA THR A 228 -12.26 17.12 15.74
C THR A 228 -11.62 16.41 14.55
N ALA A 229 -10.85 15.33 14.78
CA ALA A 229 -10.29 14.52 13.71
C ALA A 229 -11.37 13.98 12.75
N ASN A 230 -12.45 13.42 13.30
CA ASN A 230 -13.58 12.92 12.51
C ASN A 230 -14.26 14.01 11.68
N ARG A 231 -14.45 15.22 12.23
CA ARG A 231 -14.97 16.36 11.46
C ARG A 231 -14.04 16.74 10.30
N VAL A 232 -12.72 16.70 10.51
CA VAL A 232 -11.76 16.99 9.44
C VAL A 232 -11.80 15.90 8.37
N ILE A 233 -11.85 14.63 8.74
CA ILE A 233 -11.99 13.49 7.80
C ILE A 233 -13.26 13.65 6.93
N MET A 234 -14.41 13.98 7.55
CA MET A 234 -15.65 14.19 6.79
C MET A 234 -15.56 15.39 5.84
N LYS A 235 -14.93 16.50 6.26
CA LYS A 235 -14.72 17.66 5.39
C LYS A 235 -13.74 17.35 4.25
N LEU A 236 -12.69 16.59 4.53
CA LEU A 236 -11.74 16.11 3.54
C LEU A 236 -12.44 15.24 2.49
N ALA A 237 -13.24 14.25 2.92
CA ALA A 237 -14.02 13.40 2.02
C ALA A 237 -14.98 14.19 1.13
N ALA A 238 -15.52 15.30 1.64
CA ALA A 238 -16.37 16.21 0.88
C ALA A 238 -15.61 17.16 -0.05
N GLY A 239 -14.26 17.17 -0.03
CA GLY A 239 -13.43 18.14 -0.75
C GLY A 239 -13.55 19.56 -0.19
N ARG A 240 -13.89 19.71 1.09
CA ARG A 240 -14.18 20.99 1.76
C ARG A 240 -13.32 21.22 2.99
N CYS A 241 -12.12 20.62 3.03
CA CYS A 241 -11.21 20.86 4.13
C CYS A 241 -10.73 22.33 4.09
N PRO A 242 -10.84 23.09 5.18
CA PRO A 242 -10.38 24.47 5.20
C PRO A 242 -8.85 24.51 5.08
N VAL A 243 -8.36 25.55 4.39
CA VAL A 243 -6.92 25.79 4.23
C VAL A 243 -6.32 26.18 5.59
N PRO A 244 -5.37 25.40 6.13
CA PRO A 244 -4.67 25.77 7.36
C PRO A 244 -3.81 27.03 7.11
N LYS A 245 -3.75 27.94 8.09
CA LYS A 245 -2.89 29.16 7.99
C LYS A 245 -1.39 28.83 7.83
N LYS A 246 -0.98 27.68 8.34
CA LYS A 246 0.38 27.12 8.20
C LYS A 246 0.22 25.65 7.83
N PRO A 247 0.20 25.30 6.54
CA PRO A 247 0.08 23.91 6.13
C PRO A 247 1.33 23.14 6.55
N ILE A 248 1.13 22.00 7.21
CA ILE A 248 2.17 21.07 7.66
C ILE A 248 2.03 19.70 6.98
N SER A 249 1.07 19.58 6.07
CA SER A 249 0.69 18.38 5.33
C SER A 249 0.00 18.79 4.02
N PRO A 250 -0.10 17.90 3.02
CA PRO A 250 -0.74 18.20 1.74
C PRO A 250 -2.27 18.13 1.80
N ILE A 251 -2.89 18.26 2.99
CA ILE A 251 -4.35 18.07 3.18
C ILE A 251 -5.19 19.00 2.29
N GLU A 252 -4.70 20.21 2.01
CA GLU A 252 -5.34 21.14 1.08
C GLU A 252 -5.33 20.59 -0.34
N ALA A 253 -4.17 20.13 -0.84
CA ALA A 253 -4.04 19.56 -2.17
C ALA A 253 -4.91 18.31 -2.33
N VAL A 254 -4.90 17.42 -1.33
CA VAL A 254 -5.76 16.22 -1.28
C VAL A 254 -7.25 16.60 -1.29
N SER A 255 -7.64 17.59 -0.47
CA SER A 255 -9.02 18.09 -0.45
C SER A 255 -9.42 18.72 -1.79
N GLY A 256 -8.52 19.47 -2.44
CA GLY A 256 -8.76 20.06 -3.75
C GLY A 256 -8.94 19.01 -4.84
N THR A 257 -8.15 17.93 -4.79
CA THR A 257 -8.31 16.78 -5.70
C THR A 257 -9.65 16.07 -5.46
N LEU A 258 -10.06 15.87 -4.20
CA LEU A 258 -11.39 15.35 -3.85
C LEU A 258 -12.53 16.32 -4.16
N ALA A 259 -12.28 17.62 -4.34
CA ALA A 259 -13.30 18.57 -4.79
C ALA A 259 -13.48 18.53 -6.31
N ARG A 260 -12.37 18.37 -7.05
CA ARG A 260 -12.34 18.38 -8.52
C ARG A 260 -12.83 17.07 -9.14
N HIS A 261 -12.41 15.94 -8.58
CA HIS A 261 -12.63 14.63 -9.19
C HIS A 261 -13.65 13.78 -8.43
N ALA A 262 -14.39 12.95 -9.16
CA ALA A 262 -15.20 11.91 -8.56
C ALA A 262 -14.30 10.72 -8.18
N LEU A 263 -13.89 10.67 -6.91
CA LEU A 263 -13.05 9.60 -6.33
C LEU A 263 -13.86 8.78 -5.31
N PRO A 264 -14.84 7.96 -5.76
CA PRO A 264 -15.76 7.26 -4.88
C PRO A 264 -15.09 6.29 -3.90
N LEU A 265 -14.00 5.61 -4.29
CA LEU A 265 -13.31 4.67 -3.38
C LEU A 265 -12.66 5.42 -2.23
N THR A 266 -11.94 6.51 -2.54
CA THR A 266 -11.25 7.35 -1.56
C THR A 266 -12.26 7.96 -0.58
N ARG A 267 -13.37 8.51 -1.11
CA ARG A 267 -14.45 9.04 -0.26
C ARG A 267 -15.09 7.97 0.61
N GLY A 268 -15.37 6.80 0.04
CA GLY A 268 -15.93 5.66 0.78
C GLY A 268 -15.06 5.26 1.96
N VAL A 269 -13.75 5.10 1.74
CA VAL A 269 -12.79 4.77 2.80
C VAL A 269 -12.79 5.81 3.93
N LEU A 270 -12.79 7.10 3.59
CA LEU A 270 -12.80 8.19 4.57
C LEU A 270 -14.11 8.22 5.38
N TYR A 271 -15.26 8.03 4.73
CA TYR A 271 -16.55 7.97 5.44
C TYR A 271 -16.67 6.72 6.31
N ASP A 272 -16.25 5.55 5.82
CA ASP A 272 -16.24 4.31 6.59
C ASP A 272 -15.38 4.46 7.84
N ARG A 273 -14.23 5.14 7.73
CA ARG A 273 -13.36 5.45 8.86
C ARG A 273 -14.07 6.28 9.90
N ALA A 274 -14.66 7.41 9.47
CA ALA A 274 -15.37 8.28 10.39
C ALA A 274 -16.56 7.57 11.07
N ALA A 275 -17.29 6.75 10.33
CA ALA A 275 -18.42 5.97 10.85
C ALA A 275 -17.99 4.95 11.92
N LEU A 276 -16.88 4.24 11.70
CA LEU A 276 -16.37 3.24 12.64
C LEU A 276 -15.88 3.89 13.95
N GLU A 277 -15.17 5.01 13.85
CA GLU A 277 -14.68 5.75 15.02
C GLU A 277 -15.84 6.33 15.85
N ILE A 278 -16.86 6.91 15.20
CA ILE A 278 -18.07 7.40 15.88
C ILE A 278 -18.86 6.25 16.51
N GLY A 279 -18.91 5.09 15.84
CA GLY A 279 -19.58 3.88 16.35
C GLY A 279 -18.84 3.16 17.47
N GLY A 280 -17.67 3.65 17.91
CA GLY A 280 -16.85 3.03 18.95
C GLY A 280 -16.23 1.69 18.54
N ARG A 281 -16.12 1.40 17.25
CA ARG A 281 -15.55 0.16 16.72
C ARG A 281 -14.11 0.40 16.29
N ALA A 282 -13.16 -0.24 16.97
CA ALA A 282 -11.79 -0.33 16.46
C ALA A 282 -11.77 -1.24 15.21
N ARG A 283 -11.01 -0.84 14.18
CA ARG A 283 -10.74 -1.68 13.00
C ARG A 283 -9.78 -2.81 13.34
#